data_AF-A0A966TYW3-F1
#
_entry.id   AF-A0A966TYW3-F1
#
_cell.length_a   1.000
_cell.length_b   1.000
_cell.length_c   1.000
_cell.angle_alpha   90.00
_cell.angle_beta   90.00
_cell.angle_gamma   90.00
#
_symmetry.space_group_name_H-M   'P 1'
#
loop_
_entity.id
_entity.type
_entity.pdbx_description
1 polymer ?
#
loop_
_entity_poly.entity_id
_entity_poly.type
_entity_poly.pdbx_seq_one_letter_code
_entity_poly.pdbx_strand_id
1 'polypeptide(L)' 'PRPETTAPAPAERASVKGVRKVFANGIWHQAVIWDREALKPSDVIEGPAIIEEAFATHYIAAGWKAGLSDAGAIIATRSL' A
#
# COMPACT_ATOMS: atom_id res chain seq x y z
N PRO A 1 -26.78 -7.47 23.88
CA PRO A 1 -25.31 -7.54 23.85
C PRO A 1 -24.78 -7.30 22.43
N ARG A 2 -23.70 -6.52 22.26
CA ARG A 2 -23.00 -6.39 20.98
C ARG A 2 -22.23 -7.70 20.72
N PRO A 3 -22.33 -8.32 19.54
CA PRO A 3 -21.55 -9.52 19.24
C PRO A 3 -20.07 -9.17 19.29
N GLU A 4 -19.30 -9.98 20.01
CA GLU A 4 -17.85 -9.89 20.01
C GLU A 4 -17.33 -10.32 18.64
N THR A 5 -16.69 -9.39 17.93
CA THR A 5 -15.93 -9.73 16.73
C THR A 5 -14.71 -10.52 17.18
N THR A 6 -14.81 -11.85 17.15
CA THR A 6 -13.61 -12.69 17.13
C THR A 6 -12.99 -12.50 15.75
N ALA A 7 -12.10 -11.52 15.62
CA ALA A 7 -11.26 -11.43 14.44
C ALA A 7 -10.42 -12.73 14.40
N PRO A 8 -10.37 -13.45 13.27
CA PRO A 8 -9.40 -14.53 13.15
C PRO A 8 -8.02 -13.95 13.46
N ALA A 9 -7.19 -14.70 14.20
CA ALA A 9 -5.80 -14.34 14.40
C ALA A 9 -5.21 -14.00 13.02
N PRO A 10 -4.55 -12.84 12.84
CA PRO A 10 -4.07 -12.47 11.52
C PRO A 10 -3.12 -13.59 11.06
N ALA A 11 -3.52 -14.37 10.07
CA ALA A 11 -2.55 -15.04 9.23
C ALA A 11 -1.59 -13.95 8.77
N GLU A 12 -0.29 -14.18 8.91
CA GLU A 12 0.74 -13.19 8.56
C GLU A 12 0.55 -12.80 7.09
N ARG A 13 -0.17 -11.71 6.85
CA ARG A 13 -0.47 -11.24 5.50
C ARG A 13 0.82 -10.69 4.93
N ALA A 14 1.20 -11.15 3.75
CA ALA A 14 2.27 -10.51 3.02
C ALA A 14 1.84 -9.08 2.66
N SER A 15 2.72 -8.10 2.91
CA SER A 15 2.45 -6.71 2.56
C SER A 15 2.39 -6.49 1.04
N VAL A 16 2.94 -7.40 0.24
CA VAL A 16 2.88 -7.36 -1.24
C VAL A 16 1.89 -8.40 -1.77
N LYS A 17 0.90 -7.95 -2.54
CA LYS A 17 -0.16 -8.77 -3.17
C LYS A 17 0.15 -9.17 -4.61
N GLY A 18 1.18 -8.57 -5.22
CA GLY A 18 1.64 -8.87 -6.58
C GLY A 18 1.84 -7.61 -7.41
N VAL A 19 1.71 -7.76 -8.74
CA VAL A 19 1.92 -6.68 -9.72
C VAL A 19 0.71 -6.60 -10.66
N ARG A 20 0.31 -5.37 -11.02
CA ARG A 20 -0.73 -5.09 -12.01
C ARG A 20 -0.32 -3.98 -12.96
N LYS A 21 -0.85 -4.01 -14.18
CA LYS A 21 -0.65 -2.94 -15.15
C LYS A 21 -1.50 -1.73 -14.80
N VAL A 22 -0.90 -0.55 -14.81
CA VAL A 22 -1.58 0.75 -14.66
C VAL A 22 -1.24 1.64 -15.84
N PHE A 23 -2.21 2.41 -16.34
CA PHE A 23 -1.97 3.36 -17.42
C PHE A 23 -1.82 4.76 -16.83
N ALA A 24 -0.64 5.36 -16.98
CA ALA A 24 -0.34 6.69 -16.46
C ALA A 24 0.69 7.41 -17.35
N ASN A 25 0.55 8.72 -17.51
CA ASN A 25 1.44 9.54 -18.35
C ASN A 25 1.57 9.01 -19.80
N GLY A 26 0.47 8.50 -20.37
CA GLY A 26 0.42 8.03 -21.75
C GLY A 26 1.06 6.67 -22.02
N ILE A 27 1.56 5.96 -21.00
CA ILE A 27 2.17 4.63 -21.15
C ILE A 27 1.68 3.66 -20.06
N TRP A 28 1.83 2.36 -20.33
CA TRP A 28 1.56 1.30 -19.35
C TRP A 28 2.76 1.09 -18.43
N HIS A 29 2.51 1.00 -17.13
CA HIS A 29 3.49 0.71 -16.08
C HIS A 29 3.14 -0.58 -15.34
N GLN A 30 4.13 -1.24 -14.78
CA GLN A 30 3.93 -2.35 -13.84
C GLN A 30 3.93 -1.77 -12.42
N ALA A 31 2.79 -1.79 -11.72
CA ALA A 31 2.67 -1.29 -10.37
C ALA A 31 2.66 -2.44 -9.35
N VAL A 32 3.48 -2.34 -8.31
CA VAL A 32 3.43 -3.25 -7.16
C VAL A 32 2.19 -2.94 -6.34
N ILE A 33 1.44 -3.98 -5.96
CA ILE A 33 0.22 -3.87 -5.17
C ILE A 33 0.53 -4.21 -3.72
N TRP A 34 0.25 -3.27 -2.82
CA TRP A 34 0.48 -3.38 -1.39
C TRP A 34 -0.84 -3.50 -0.63
N ASP A 35 -0.84 -4.34 0.40
CA ASP A 35 -1.92 -4.46 1.39
C ASP A 35 -1.64 -3.47 2.54
N ARG A 36 -2.47 -2.44 2.70
CA ARG A 36 -2.29 -1.41 3.74
C ARG A 36 -2.28 -2.02 5.13
N GLU A 37 -3.13 -3.01 5.40
CA GLU A 37 -3.30 -3.63 6.70
C GLU A 37 -2.12 -4.53 7.09
N ALA A 38 -1.27 -4.90 6.12
CA ALA A 38 -0.06 -5.70 6.32
C ALA A 38 1.24 -4.89 6.31
N LEU A 39 1.19 -3.59 6.00
CA LEU A 39 2.37 -2.72 5.98
C LEU A 39 3.04 -2.59 7.35
N LYS A 40 4.38 -2.60 7.33
CA LYS A 40 5.25 -2.35 8.49
C LYS A 40 5.94 -0.99 8.32
N PRO A 41 6.35 -0.30 9.40
CA PRO A 41 7.14 0.93 9.30
C PRO A 41 8.46 0.77 8.53
N SER A 42 9.00 -0.45 8.45
CA SER A 42 10.19 -0.79 7.65
C SER A 42 9.93 -0.90 6.15
N ASP A 43 8.66 -0.99 5.73
CA ASP A 43 8.31 -1.17 4.32
C ASP A 43 8.56 0.12 3.54
N VAL A 44 9.21 -0.05 2.40
CA VAL A 44 9.56 1.01 1.47
C VAL A 44 8.77 0.78 0.18
N ILE A 45 7.90 1.73 -0.15
CA ILE A 45 7.02 1.65 -1.32
C ILE A 45 7.58 2.58 -2.38
N GLU A 46 8.26 2.04 -3.38
CA GLU A 46 8.74 2.80 -4.53
C GLU A 46 7.67 2.81 -5.63
N GLY A 47 7.35 4.00 -6.14
CA GLY A 47 6.42 4.13 -7.26
C GLY A 47 7.06 3.67 -8.58
N PRO A 48 6.29 3.13 -9.54
CA PRO A 48 4.83 3.02 -9.56
C PRO A 48 4.31 1.90 -8.63
N ALA A 49 3.38 2.24 -7.74
CA ALA A 49 2.76 1.31 -6.81
C ALA A 49 1.32 1.70 -6.48
N ILE A 50 0.52 0.73 -6.05
CA ILE A 50 -0.82 0.94 -5.50
C ILE A 50 -0.84 0.36 -4.09
N ILE A 51 -1.37 1.12 -3.14
CA ILE A 51 -1.69 0.65 -1.79
C ILE A 51 -3.21 0.49 -1.71
N GLU A 52 -3.67 -0.74 -1.54
CA GLU A 52 -5.07 -1.08 -1.34
C GLU A 52 -5.39 -1.07 0.16
N GLU A 53 -6.49 -0.43 0.52
CA GLU A 53 -7.04 -0.36 1.88
C GLU A 53 -8.53 -0.70 1.79
N ALA A 54 -9.14 -1.16 2.90
CA ALA A 54 -10.56 -1.49 2.95
C ALA A 54 -11.50 -0.42 2.35
N PHE A 55 -11.14 0.86 2.47
CA PHE A 55 -11.97 1.99 2.05
C PHE A 55 -11.26 3.03 1.16
N ALA A 56 -10.02 2.76 0.74
CA ALA A 56 -9.22 3.69 -0.04
C ALA A 56 -8.23 2.98 -0.97
N THR A 57 -7.70 3.72 -1.94
CA THR A 57 -6.64 3.26 -2.82
C THR A 57 -5.68 4.40 -3.07
N HIS A 58 -4.41 4.21 -2.71
CA HIS A 58 -3.37 5.22 -2.89
C HIS A 58 -2.49 4.82 -4.07
N TYR A 59 -2.39 5.69 -5.08
CA TYR A 59 -1.45 5.51 -6.18
C TYR A 59 -0.16 6.29 -5.89
N ILE A 60 0.96 5.58 -5.84
CA ILE A 60 2.30 6.15 -5.70
C ILE A 60 2.91 6.21 -7.10
N ALA A 61 2.98 7.40 -7.69
CA ALA A 61 3.47 7.58 -9.05
C ALA A 61 4.99 7.35 -9.16
N ALA A 62 5.49 7.11 -10.39
CA ALA A 62 6.92 7.00 -10.65
C ALA A 62 7.70 8.23 -10.12
N GLY A 63 8.85 7.99 -9.48
CA GLY A 63 9.66 9.03 -8.83
C GLY A 63 9.18 9.47 -7.44
N TRP A 64 8.08 8.90 -6.95
CA TRP A 64 7.66 9.03 -5.56
C TRP A 64 8.03 7.80 -4.75
N LYS A 65 8.18 8.02 -3.44
CA LYS A 65 8.36 6.97 -2.44
C LYS A 65 7.32 7.17 -1.34
N ALA A 66 6.80 6.08 -0.79
CA ALA A 66 5.93 6.11 0.37
C ALA A 66 6.40 5.13 1.47
N GLY A 67 5.96 5.39 2.69
CA GLY A 67 6.17 4.52 3.85
C GLY A 67 5.09 4.74 4.90
N LEU A 68 4.98 3.80 5.83
CA LEU A 68 4.07 3.88 6.97
C LEU A 68 4.78 4.57 8.15
N SER A 69 4.19 5.63 8.69
CA SER A 69 4.69 6.26 9.91
C SER A 69 4.27 5.49 11.16
N ASP A 70 4.94 5.76 12.29
CA ASP A 70 4.57 5.18 13.59
C ASP A 70 3.14 5.55 14.05
N ALA A 71 2.61 6.67 13.57
CA ALA A 71 1.24 7.10 13.82
C ALA A 71 0.22 6.43 12.87
N GLY A 72 0.67 5.57 11.95
CA GLY A 72 -0.17 4.86 11.00
C GLY A 72 -0.53 5.67 9.74
N ALA A 73 0.10 6.81 9.49
CA ALA A 73 -0.11 7.58 8.28
C ALA A 73 0.76 7.06 7.13
N ILE A 74 0.23 7.05 5.91
CA ILE A 74 1.04 6.87 4.70
C ILE A 74 1.69 8.21 4.36
N ILE A 75 3.01 8.26 4.39
CA ILE A 75 3.80 9.46 4.06
C ILE A 75 4.42 9.26 2.69
N ALA A 76 3.98 10.05 1.70
CA ALA A 76 4.55 10.07 0.37
C ALA A 76 5.48 11.27 0.20
N THR A 77 6.68 11.02 -0.33
CA THR A 77 7.67 12.06 -0.63
C THR A 77 8.17 11.91 -2.05
N ARG A 78 8.56 13.04 -2.64
CA ARG A 78 9.19 13.09 -3.96
C ARG A 78 10.51 13.81 -3.80
N SER A 79 11.58 13.16 -4.22
CA SER A 79 12.86 13.84 -4.42
C SER A 79 12.85 14.45 -5.82
N LEU A 80 13.25 15.72 -5.92
CA LEU A 80 13.43 16.43 -7.19
C LEU A 80 14.64 15.88 -7.95
#